data_AF-A0A963V973-F1
#
_entry.id   AF-A0A963V973-F1
#
_cell.length_a   1.000
_cell.length_b   1.000
_cell.length_c   1.000
_cell.angle_alpha   90.00
_cell.angle_beta   90.00
_cell.angle_gamma   90.00
#
_symmetry.space_group_name_H-M   'P 1'
#
loop_
_entity.id
_entity.type
_entity.pdbx_description
1 polymer ?
#
loop_
_entity_poly.entity_id
_entity_poly.type
_entity_poly.pdbx_seq_one_letter_code
_entity_poly.pdbx_strand_id
1 'polypeptide(L)'
;MPRLAVSSLRLSHFRSHRLTELAFDGRPVAIFGPNGAGKTNVLEALSLLSPGRGLRRAAPDEIARRPEALGWKVRADVESLHQFHEVETLAEAGASRSVVIDG
;
A
#
# COMPACT_ATOMS: atom_id res chain seq x y z
N MET A 1 -24.08 -9.18 -4.19
CA MET A 1 -22.86 -9.85 -3.67
C MET A 1 -22.09 -8.84 -2.86
N PRO A 2 -21.56 -9.19 -1.69
CA PRO A 2 -20.63 -8.30 -0.98
C PRO A 2 -19.41 -8.06 -1.88
N ARG A 3 -19.12 -6.80 -2.17
CA ARG A 3 -17.97 -6.38 -2.96
C ARG A 3 -16.83 -6.06 -2.01
N LEU A 4 -15.63 -6.58 -2.30
CA LEU A 4 -14.38 -6.13 -1.70
C LEU A 4 -13.56 -5.45 -2.80
N ALA A 5 -13.31 -4.16 -2.67
CA ALA A 5 -12.54 -3.41 -3.66
C ALA A 5 -11.72 -2.32 -3.01
N VAL A 6 -10.52 -2.07 -3.53
CA VAL A 6 -9.76 -0.86 -3.24
C VAL A 6 -10.22 0.19 -4.24
N SER A 7 -10.72 1.34 -3.77
CA SER A 7 -11.14 2.47 -4.61
C SER A 7 -10.06 3.54 -4.73
N SER A 8 -9.14 3.59 -3.76
CA SER A 8 -8.00 4.51 -3.74
C SER A 8 -6.77 3.82 -3.16
N LEU A 9 -5.59 4.09 -3.70
CA LEU A 9 -4.30 3.67 -3.14
C LEU A 9 -3.30 4.83 -3.20
N ARG A 10 -2.79 5.21 -2.04
CA ARG A 10 -1.74 6.22 -1.88
C ARG A 10 -0.49 5.61 -1.27
N LEU A 11 0.63 5.80 -1.94
CA LEU A 11 1.96 5.34 -1.51
C LEU A 11 2.82 6.57 -1.23
N SER A 12 3.43 6.62 -0.04
CA SER A 12 4.37 7.67 0.36
C SER A 12 5.68 7.04 0.83
N HIS A 13 6.79 7.46 0.24
CA HIS A 13 8.14 6.96 0.51
C HIS A 13 8.25 5.42 0.52
N PHE A 14 7.49 4.74 -0.35
CA PHE A 14 7.34 3.29 -0.39
C PHE A 14 8.13 2.68 -1.55
N ARG A 15 9.14 1.87 -1.27
CA ARG A 15 10.00 1.23 -2.30
C ARG A 15 10.50 2.26 -3.33
N SER A 16 10.15 2.10 -4.61
CA SER A 16 10.51 3.06 -5.67
C SER A 16 9.62 4.30 -5.73
N HIS A 17 8.46 4.31 -5.04
CA HIS A 17 7.47 5.37 -5.09
C HIS A 17 7.77 6.43 -4.04
N ARG A 18 8.11 7.66 -4.47
CA ARG A 18 8.17 8.81 -3.56
C ARG A 18 6.76 9.21 -3.12
N LEU A 19 5.90 9.45 -4.10
CA LEU A 19 4.48 9.69 -3.94
C LEU A 19 3.77 9.06 -5.13
N THR A 20 2.71 8.31 -4.91
CA THR A 20 1.86 7.74 -5.96
C THR A 20 0.44 7.67 -5.47
N GLU A 21 -0.50 8.12 -6.30
CA GLU A 21 -1.94 8.13 -6.03
C GLU A 21 -2.63 7.45 -7.20
N LEU A 22 -3.42 6.41 -6.90
CA LEU A 22 -4.16 5.61 -7.87
C LEU A 22 -5.63 5.58 -7.45
N ALA A 23 -6.53 5.83 -8.40
CA ALA A 23 -7.96 5.73 -8.22
C ALA A 23 -8.50 4.54 -9.02
N PHE A 24 -9.49 3.85 -8.46
CA PHE A 24 -10.09 2.66 -9.04
C PHE A 24 -11.61 2.70 -8.91
N ASP A 25 -12.29 2.08 -9.87
CA ASP A 25 -13.75 1.93 -9.86
C ASP A 25 -14.21 0.53 -9.40
N GLY A 26 -13.26 -0.25 -8.87
CA GLY A 26 -13.42 -1.61 -8.39
C GLY A 26 -13.62 -2.67 -9.47
N ARG A 27 -13.37 -2.37 -10.75
CA ARG A 27 -13.22 -3.39 -11.80
C ARG A 27 -11.78 -3.94 -11.82
N PRO A 28 -11.51 -5.08 -12.47
CA PRO A 28 -10.15 -5.59 -12.62
C PRO A 28 -9.21 -4.57 -13.28
N VAL A 29 -7.99 -4.46 -12.76
CA VAL A 29 -6.96 -3.52 -13.24
C VAL A 29 -5.73 -4.29 -13.70
N ALA A 30 -5.20 -3.93 -14.87
CA ALA A 30 -3.92 -4.41 -15.35
C ALA A 30 -2.83 -3.34 -15.15
N ILE A 31 -1.75 -3.69 -14.44
CA ILE A 31 -0.58 -2.83 -14.27
C ILE A 31 0.50 -3.30 -15.25
N PHE A 32 0.83 -2.48 -16.24
CA PHE A 32 1.82 -2.81 -17.28
C PHE A 32 2.90 -1.74 -17.40
N GLY A 33 4.01 -2.10 -18.04
CA GLY A 33 5.16 -1.22 -18.22
C GLY A 33 6.50 -1.97 -18.10
N PRO A 34 7.63 -1.29 -18.30
CA PRO A 34 8.96 -1.91 -18.28
C PRO A 34 9.29 -2.63 -16.97
N ASN A 35 10.26 -3.55 -17.02
CA ASN A 35 10.84 -4.14 -15.81
C ASN A 35 11.49 -3.05 -14.96
N GLY A 36 11.38 -3.16 -13.63
CA GLY A 36 11.88 -2.14 -12.71
C GLY A 36 10.96 -0.91 -12.52
N ALA A 37 9.86 -0.78 -13.29
CA ALA A 37 8.94 0.38 -13.19
C ALA A 37 8.10 0.45 -11.89
N GLY A 38 8.31 -0.44 -10.93
CA GLY A 38 7.58 -0.43 -9.64
C GLY A 38 6.24 -1.17 -9.63
N LYS A 39 5.85 -1.87 -10.70
CA LYS A 39 4.57 -2.62 -10.78
C LYS A 39 4.36 -3.57 -9.59
N THR A 40 5.37 -4.36 -9.24
CA THR A 40 5.31 -5.29 -8.09
C THR A 40 5.31 -4.55 -6.76
N ASN A 41 5.78 -3.30 -6.69
CA ASN A 41 5.72 -2.50 -5.46
C ASN A 41 4.27 -2.09 -5.16
N VAL A 42 3.46 -1.81 -6.19
CA VAL A 42 2.01 -1.58 -6.02
C VAL A 42 1.32 -2.82 -5.45
N LEU A 43 1.63 -4.02 -5.97
CA LEU A 43 1.07 -5.27 -5.43
C LEU A 43 1.57 -5.57 -4.01
N GLU A 44 2.83 -5.23 -3.71
CA GLU A 44 3.37 -5.34 -2.35
C GLU A 44 2.64 -4.41 -1.38
N ALA A 45 2.38 -3.16 -1.76
CA ALA A 45 1.61 -2.23 -0.95
C ALA A 45 0.20 -2.75 -0.64
N LEU A 46 -0.51 -3.27 -1.66
CA LEU A 46 -1.82 -3.89 -1.46
C LEU A 46 -1.76 -5.08 -0.49
N SER A 47 -0.69 -5.88 -0.54
CA SER A 47 -0.52 -7.03 0.37
C SER A 47 -0.31 -6.63 1.84
N LEU A 48 0.05 -5.38 2.11
CA LEU A 48 0.22 -4.86 3.46
C LEU A 48 -1.08 -4.39 4.11
N LEU A 49 -2.17 -4.26 3.33
CA LEU A 49 -3.50 -3.95 3.85
C LEU A 49 -4.15 -5.15 4.57
N SER A 50 -3.62 -6.35 4.36
CA SER A 50 -4.05 -7.56 5.05
C SER A 50 -3.11 -7.90 6.21
N PRO A 51 -3.60 -8.58 7.27
CA PRO A 51 -2.75 -9.02 8.36
C PRO A 51 -1.56 -9.87 7.89
N GLY A 52 -0.39 -9.70 8.54
CA GLY A 52 0.83 -10.46 8.25
C GLY A 52 1.96 -9.60 7.69
N ARG A 53 3.00 -10.24 7.13
CA ARG A 53 4.25 -9.54 6.71
C ARG A 53 4.23 -9.02 5.26
N GLY A 54 3.10 -9.08 4.58
CA GLY A 54 3.00 -8.79 3.14
C GLY A 54 3.72 -9.84 2.26
N LEU A 55 3.65 -9.66 0.94
CA LEU A 55 4.14 -10.63 -0.05
C LEU A 55 5.63 -10.96 0.07
N ARG A 56 6.47 -9.97 0.36
CA ARG A 56 7.94 -10.15 0.43
C ARG A 56 8.48 -10.44 1.82
N ARG A 57 7.64 -10.32 2.85
CA ARG A 57 8.04 -10.49 4.26
C ARG A 57 9.24 -9.62 4.69
N ALA A 58 9.43 -8.49 4.03
CA ALA A 58 10.54 -7.58 4.26
C ALA A 58 10.41 -6.88 5.63
N ALA A 59 11.54 -6.53 6.23
CA ALA A 59 11.54 -5.69 7.43
C ALA A 59 11.03 -4.27 7.10
N PRO A 60 10.44 -3.53 8.05
CA PRO A 60 9.90 -2.19 7.80
C PRO A 60 10.91 -1.24 7.15
N ASP A 61 12.17 -1.24 7.58
CA ASP A 61 13.22 -0.37 7.03
C ASP A 61 13.64 -0.75 5.61
N GLU A 62 13.45 -2.01 5.20
CA GLU A 62 13.72 -2.45 3.83
C GLU A 62 12.66 -1.95 2.84
N ILE A 63 11.45 -1.67 3.33
CA ILE A 63 10.34 -1.14 2.53
C ILE A 63 10.53 0.35 2.25
N ALA A 64 11.14 1.10 3.19
CA ALA A 64 11.37 2.53 3.06
C ALA A 64 12.14 2.88 1.78
N ARG A 65 11.71 3.93 1.09
CA ARG A 65 12.38 4.45 -0.09
C ARG A 65 13.75 5.01 0.28
N ARG A 66 14.75 4.65 -0.51
CA ARG A 66 16.12 5.17 -0.42
C ARG A 66 16.36 6.32 -1.41
N PRO A 67 17.31 7.22 -1.13
CA PRO A 67 18.22 7.23 0.03
C PRO A 67 17.63 7.84 1.31
N GLU A 68 16.46 8.47 1.25
CA GLU A 68 15.96 9.29 2.36
C GLU A 68 15.60 8.47 3.61
N ALA A 69 15.09 7.24 3.45
CA ALA A 69 14.81 6.29 4.52
C ALA A 69 13.99 6.86 5.70
N LEU A 70 13.07 7.80 5.42
CA LEU A 70 12.28 8.54 6.42
C LEU A 70 11.16 7.71 7.08
N GLY A 71 10.98 6.46 6.65
CA GLY A 71 9.76 5.69 6.85
C GLY A 71 8.91 5.61 5.59
N TRP A 72 7.72 5.05 5.70
CA TRP A 72 6.78 4.87 4.58
C TRP A 72 5.34 4.81 5.07
N LYS A 73 4.40 5.10 4.18
CA LYS A 73 2.96 4.97 4.41
C LYS A 73 2.28 4.42 3.17
N VAL A 74 1.38 3.47 3.38
CA VAL A 74 0.38 2.99 2.43
C VAL A 74 -0.98 3.35 2.99
N ARG A 75 -1.78 4.12 2.25
CA ARG A 75 -3.18 4.43 2.59
C ARG A 75 -4.06 3.88 1.49
N ALA A 76 -5.17 3.26 1.86
CA ALA A 76 -6.15 2.76 0.90
C ALA A 76 -7.57 3.00 1.39
N ASP A 77 -8.45 3.35 0.46
CA ASP A 77 -9.89 3.34 0.70
C ASP A 77 -10.42 1.98 0.20
N VAL A 78 -11.10 1.25 1.08
CA VAL A 78 -11.55 -0.12 0.87
C VAL A 78 -13.07 -0.17 1.02
N GLU A 79 -13.76 -0.54 -0.06
CA GLU A 79 -15.19 -0.87 -0.03
C GLU A 79 -15.35 -2.33 0.41
N SER A 80 -16.09 -2.57 1.48
CA SER A 80 -16.38 -3.90 2.03
C SER A 80 -17.78 -3.95 2.65
N LEU A 81 -18.60 -4.96 2.33
CA LEU A 81 -19.92 -5.17 2.95
C LEU A 81 -20.83 -3.91 2.98
N HIS A 82 -20.71 -3.04 1.97
CA HIS A 82 -21.41 -1.75 1.84
C HIS A 82 -20.92 -0.63 2.78
N GLN A 83 -19.77 -0.84 3.41
CA GLN A 83 -19.03 0.16 4.17
C GLN A 83 -17.78 0.57 3.41
N PHE A 84 -17.33 1.80 3.66
CA PHE A 84 -16.05 2.31 3.21
C PHE A 84 -15.15 2.41 4.42
N HIS A 85 -13.98 1.78 4.31
CA HIS A 85 -12.96 1.84 5.33
C HIS A 85 -11.72 2.54 4.79
N GLU A 86 -11.16 3.43 5.59
CA GLU A 86 -9.82 3.93 5.35
C GLU A 86 -8.83 3.05 6.09
N VAL A 87 -7.83 2.52 5.38
CA VAL A 87 -6.78 1.69 5.98
C VAL A 87 -5.43 2.34 5.73
N GLU A 88 -4.76 2.73 6.81
CA GLU A 88 -3.38 3.20 6.78
C GLU A 88 -2.45 2.14 7.38
N THR A 89 -1.40 1.77 6.63
CA THR A 89 -0.29 0.98 7.13
C THR A 89 0.98 1.80 6.98
N LEU A 90 1.69 2.03 8.08
CA LEU A 90 2.89 2.87 8.07
C LEU A 90 3.99 2.31 8.97
N ALA A 91 5.21 2.80 8.74
CA ALA A 91 6.31 2.69 9.68
C ALA A 91 7.15 3.96 9.57
N GLU A 92 7.45 4.57 10.72
CA GLU A 92 8.51 5.58 10.81
C GLU A 92 9.89 4.91 10.75
N ALA A 93 10.94 5.70 10.48
CA ALA A 93 12.30 5.19 10.43
C ALA A 93 12.70 4.50 11.75
N GLY A 94 13.12 3.22 11.68
CA GLY A 94 13.50 2.42 12.85
C GLY A 94 12.33 1.99 13.74
N ALA A 95 11.08 2.30 13.36
CA ALA A 95 9.90 1.92 14.11
C ALA A 95 9.28 0.62 13.59
N SER A 96 8.53 -0.04 14.47
CA SER A 96 7.66 -1.14 14.03
C SER A 96 6.51 -0.61 13.19
N ARG A 97 6.06 -1.43 12.25
CA ARG A 97 4.90 -1.12 11.42
C ARG A 97 3.63 -1.09 12.26
N SER A 98 2.78 -0.08 12.04
CA SER A 98 1.45 0.05 12.62
C SER A 98 0.38 0.06 11.52
N VAL A 99 -0.86 -0.23 11.95
CA VAL A 99 -2.06 -0.17 11.09
C VAL A 99 -3.12 0.65 11.82
N VAL A 100 -3.75 1.57 11.09
CA VAL A 100 -4.91 2.36 11.54
C VAL A 100 -6.05 2.09 10.57
N ILE A 101 -7.25 1.90 11.11
CA ILE A 101 -8.48 1.72 10.34
C ILE A 101 -9.45 2.80 10.80
N ASP A 102 -10.00 3.55 9.86
CA ASP A 102 -11.00 4.60 10.08
C ASP A 102 -10.55 5.69 11.07
N GLY A 103 -9.33 6.25 10.88
CA GLY A 103 -8.73 7.26 11.77
C GLY A 103 -8.01 8.39 11.04
#